data_AF-A0A9X2FH07-F1
#
_entry.id   AF-A0A9X2FH07-F1
#
_cell.length_a   1.000
_cell.length_b   1.000
_cell.length_c   1.000
_cell.angle_alpha   90.00
_cell.angle_beta   90.00
_cell.angle_gamma   90.00
#
_symmetry.space_group_name_H-M   'P 1'
#
loop_
_entity.id
_entity.type
_entity.pdbx_description
1 polymer ?
#
loop_
_entity_poly.entity_id
_entity_poly.type
_entity_poly.pdbx_seq_one_letter_code
_entity_poly.pdbx_strand_id
1 'polypeptide(L)'
;MLSKLLNISVGVLGIIYIVNDWIYRFIVNLFVFKGYTVNSAQEITDKTHTVFSFIICLTVLIVVIGMFALLENLIHFYSSYFFIKLILEIMCMLMPFMYTQKSWFIVYELVFCVVFGIYLYCVKKMEQSVH
;
A
#
# COMPACT_ATOMS: atom_id res chain seq x y z
N MET A 1 -6.78 15.64 14.40
CA MET A 1 -5.55 14.88 14.76
C MET A 1 -5.69 13.41 14.40
N LEU A 2 -6.79 12.76 14.78
CA LEU A 2 -7.08 11.36 14.44
C LEU A 2 -7.13 11.09 12.93
N SER A 3 -7.88 11.89 12.14
CA SER A 3 -7.88 11.86 10.67
C SER A 3 -6.48 11.73 10.09
N LYS A 4 -5.60 12.66 10.46
CA LYS A 4 -4.25 12.75 9.94
C LYS A 4 -3.44 11.49 10.27
N LEU A 5 -3.53 11.00 11.51
CA LEU A 5 -2.84 9.78 11.93
C LEU A 5 -3.33 8.56 11.14
N LEU A 6 -4.65 8.39 10.98
CA LEU A 6 -5.22 7.28 10.22
C LEU A 6 -4.76 7.31 8.75
N ASN A 7 -4.88 8.45 8.09
CA ASN A 7 -4.46 8.62 6.70
C ASN A 7 -2.95 8.36 6.50
N ILE A 8 -2.10 8.85 7.41
CA ILE A 8 -0.65 8.56 7.36
C ILE A 8 -0.39 7.07 7.57
N SER A 9 -1.06 6.44 8.54
CA SER A 9 -0.93 5.00 8.80
C SER A 9 -1.34 4.17 7.59
N VAL A 10 -2.44 4.50 6.91
CA VAL A 10 -2.86 3.84 5.66
C VAL A 10 -1.77 3.97 4.59
N GLY A 11 -1.20 5.16 4.42
CA GLY A 11 -0.10 5.37 3.48
C GLY A 11 1.14 4.55 3.81
N VAL A 12 1.57 4.55 5.07
CA VAL A 12 2.72 3.76 5.54
C VAL A 12 2.49 2.26 5.34
N LEU A 13 1.29 1.76 5.65
CA LEU A 13 0.95 0.35 5.42
C LEU A 13 0.98 -0.02 3.94
N GLY A 14 0.51 0.87 3.06
CA GLY A 14 0.63 0.68 1.62
C GLY A 14 2.07 0.61 1.15
N ILE A 15 2.96 1.46 1.70
CA ILE A 15 4.40 1.38 1.40
C ILE A 15 5.01 0.06 1.90
N ILE A 16 4.67 -0.37 3.11
CA ILE A 16 5.13 -1.66 3.64
C ILE A 16 4.68 -2.81 2.73
N TYR A 17 3.46 -2.74 2.19
CA TYR A 17 2.93 -3.72 1.25
C TYR A 17 3.75 -3.74 -0.05
N ILE A 18 3.98 -2.58 -0.66
CA ILE A 18 4.77 -2.45 -1.90
C ILE A 18 6.18 -3.00 -1.70
N VAL A 19 6.85 -2.62 -0.61
CA VAL A 19 8.20 -3.12 -0.30
C VAL A 19 8.21 -4.64 -0.18
N ASN A 20 7.20 -5.22 0.48
CA ASN A 20 7.08 -6.66 0.61
C ASN A 20 6.82 -7.36 -0.74
N ASP A 21 5.98 -6.79 -1.61
CA ASP A 21 5.76 -7.29 -2.97
C ASP A 21 7.05 -7.26 -3.80
N TRP A 22 7.83 -6.19 -3.69
CA TRP A 22 9.13 -6.07 -4.34
C TRP A 22 10.13 -7.11 -3.85
N ILE A 23 10.19 -7.36 -2.53
CA ILE A 23 11.02 -8.43 -1.95
C ILE A 23 10.60 -9.79 -2.50
N TYR A 24 9.30 -10.08 -2.57
CA TYR A 24 8.78 -11.33 -3.13
C TYR A 24 9.23 -11.49 -4.60
N ARG A 25 9.02 -10.47 -5.43
CA ARG A 25 9.44 -10.47 -6.85
C ARG A 25 10.95 -10.65 -6.99
N PHE A 26 11.73 -10.01 -6.13
CA PHE A 26 13.19 -10.13 -6.13
C PHE A 26 13.63 -11.56 -5.82
N ILE A 27 13.05 -12.19 -4.80
CA ILE A 27 13.33 -13.60 -4.44
C ILE A 27 12.98 -14.53 -5.60
N VAL A 28 11.80 -14.37 -6.20
CA VAL A 28 11.37 -15.17 -7.35
C VAL A 28 12.34 -15.00 -8.53
N ASN A 29 12.75 -13.77 -8.84
CA ASN A 29 13.70 -13.49 -9.91
C ASN A 29 15.09 -14.09 -9.64
N LEU A 30 15.56 -14.15 -8.39
CA LEU A 30 16.81 -14.82 -8.03
C LEU A 30 16.74 -16.33 -8.32
N PHE A 31 15.62 -16.98 -8.02
CA PHE A 31 15.43 -18.39 -8.35
C PHE A 31 15.35 -18.63 -9.86
N VAL A 32 14.65 -17.76 -10.59
CA VAL A 32 14.61 -17.84 -12.06
C VAL A 32 16.01 -17.66 -12.66
N PHE A 33 16.81 -16.72 -12.14
CA PHE A 33 18.20 -16.54 -12.56
C PHE A 33 19.08 -17.77 -12.30
N LYS A 34 18.79 -18.53 -11.23
CA LYS A 34 19.44 -19.81 -10.93
C LYS A 34 18.98 -20.97 -11.83
N GLY A 35 18.07 -20.75 -12.77
CA GLY A 35 17.60 -21.75 -13.74
C GLY A 35 16.30 -22.45 -13.37
N TYR A 36 15.62 -22.03 -12.29
CA TYR A 36 14.28 -22.55 -11.98
C TYR A 36 13.23 -21.96 -12.92
N THR A 37 12.19 -22.73 -13.23
CA THR A 37 11.03 -22.17 -13.95
C THR A 37 10.29 -21.17 -13.05
N VAL A 38 9.60 -20.20 -13.66
CA VAL A 38 8.83 -19.18 -12.93
C VAL A 38 7.84 -19.82 -11.95
N ASN A 39 7.15 -20.89 -12.37
CA ASN A 39 6.17 -21.59 -11.53
C ASN A 39 6.84 -22.27 -10.33
N SER A 40 7.98 -22.94 -10.54
CA SER A 40 8.73 -23.59 -9.46
C SER A 40 9.30 -22.56 -8.48
N ALA A 41 9.78 -21.42 -8.98
CA ALA A 41 10.31 -20.33 -8.16
C ALA A 41 9.22 -19.70 -7.28
N GLN A 42 8.02 -19.48 -7.83
CA GLN A 42 6.86 -19.02 -7.06
C GLN A 42 6.46 -20.05 -6.00
N GLU A 43 6.34 -21.33 -6.37
CA GLU A 43 5.94 -22.39 -5.42
C GLU A 43 6.93 -22.53 -4.25
N ILE A 44 8.24 -22.43 -4.50
CA ILE A 44 9.27 -22.46 -3.45
C ILE A 44 9.15 -21.22 -2.54
N THR A 45 8.92 -20.05 -3.13
CA THR A 45 8.77 -18.80 -2.38
C THR A 45 7.49 -18.81 -1.54
N ASP A 46 6.39 -19.35 -2.07
CA ASP A 46 5.09 -19.48 -1.40
C ASP A 46 5.13 -20.53 -0.28
N LYS A 47 5.86 -21.64 -0.48
CA LYS A 47 6.12 -22.65 0.56
C LYS A 47 6.91 -22.10 1.74
N THR A 48 7.61 -20.98 1.55
CA THR A 48 8.19 -20.23 2.65
C THR A 48 7.06 -19.46 3.34
N HIS A 49 6.28 -20.18 4.18
CA HIS A 49 5.05 -19.75 4.86
C HIS A 49 5.09 -18.35 5.50
N THR A 50 6.27 -17.83 5.78
CA THR A 50 6.53 -16.51 6.35
C THR A 50 6.05 -15.37 5.44
N VAL A 51 6.32 -15.42 4.12
CA VAL A 51 5.97 -14.29 3.22
C VAL A 51 4.47 -14.26 2.93
N PHE A 52 3.88 -15.44 2.70
CA PHE A 52 2.45 -15.56 2.43
C PHE A 52 1.58 -15.17 3.64
N SER A 53 1.92 -15.67 4.83
CA SER A 53 1.20 -15.32 6.07
C SER A 53 1.32 -13.83 6.40
N PHE A 54 2.49 -13.23 6.13
CA PHE A 54 2.71 -11.80 6.34
C PHE A 54 1.84 -10.93 5.43
N ILE A 55 1.73 -11.26 4.14
CA ILE A 55 0.87 -10.54 3.19
C ILE A 55 -0.60 -10.59 3.61
N ILE A 56 -1.08 -11.74 4.08
CA ILE A 56 -2.46 -11.88 4.54
C ILE A 56 -2.71 -10.99 5.76
N CYS A 57 -1.82 -11.04 6.76
CA CYS A 57 -1.92 -10.21 7.95
C CYS A 57 -1.92 -8.72 7.59
N LEU A 58 -1.01 -8.32 6.70
CA LEU A 58 -0.89 -6.94 6.22
C LEU A 58 -2.13 -6.48 5.46
N THR A 59 -2.71 -7.36 4.63
CA THR A 59 -3.95 -7.11 3.88
C THR A 59 -5.11 -6.85 4.83
N VAL A 60 -5.29 -7.69 5.85
CA VAL A 60 -6.34 -7.49 6.87
C VAL A 60 -6.14 -6.15 7.58
N LEU A 61 -4.91 -5.82 7.96
CA LEU A 61 -4.60 -4.57 8.63
C LEU A 61 -4.89 -3.33 7.75
N ILE A 62 -4.52 -3.39 6.46
CA ILE A 62 -4.81 -2.34 5.47
C ILE A 62 -6.31 -2.14 5.33
N VAL A 63 -7.09 -3.20 5.20
CA VAL A 63 -8.55 -3.10 5.04
C VAL A 63 -9.19 -2.53 6.29
N VAL A 64 -8.82 -3.03 7.48
CA VAL A 64 -9.40 -2.57 8.75
C VAL A 64 -9.08 -1.09 8.99
N ILE A 65 -7.81 -0.70 8.90
CA ILE A 65 -7.40 0.69 9.14
C ILE A 65 -7.91 1.61 8.03
N GLY A 66 -7.88 1.16 6.77
CA GLY A 66 -8.41 1.89 5.62
C GLY A 66 -9.90 2.19 5.77
N MET A 67 -10.70 1.23 6.24
CA MET A 67 -12.13 1.43 6.50
C MET A 67 -12.37 2.47 7.61
N PHE A 68 -11.62 2.42 8.71
CA PHE A 68 -11.73 3.42 9.78
C PHE A 68 -11.34 4.83 9.27
N ALA A 69 -10.27 4.93 8.49
CA ALA A 69 -9.80 6.17 7.93
C ALA A 69 -10.82 6.79 6.95
N LEU A 70 -11.41 5.94 6.09
CA LEU A 70 -12.42 6.35 5.12
C LEU A 70 -13.71 6.81 5.80
N LEU A 71 -14.19 6.09 6.83
CA LEU A 71 -15.33 6.52 7.63
C LEU A 71 -15.06 7.87 8.32
N GLU A 72 -13.86 8.05 8.89
CA GLU A 72 -13.49 9.29 9.57
C GLU A 72 -13.46 10.48 8.61
N ASN A 73 -12.88 10.28 7.42
CA ASN A 73 -12.84 11.28 6.37
C ASN A 73 -14.24 11.62 5.84
N LEU A 74 -15.13 10.63 5.67
CA LEU A 74 -16.52 10.85 5.24
C LEU A 74 -17.31 11.67 6.27
N ILE A 75 -17.14 11.38 7.56
CA ILE A 75 -17.75 12.17 8.64
C ILE A 75 -17.23 13.62 8.61
N HIS A 76 -15.95 13.81 8.29
CA HIS A 76 -15.28 15.12 8.21
C HIS A 76 -15.01 15.56 6.78
N PHE A 77 -16.02 15.47 5.90
CA PHE A 77 -15.86 15.75 4.46
C PHE A 77 -15.38 17.18 4.15
N TYR A 78 -15.60 18.13 5.07
CA TYR A 78 -15.15 19.52 4.97
C TYR A 78 -13.65 19.71 5.28
N SER A 79 -12.93 18.62 5.57
CA SER A 79 -11.49 18.64 5.82
C SER A 79 -10.67 18.97 4.57
N SER A 80 -9.59 19.74 4.75
CA SER A 80 -8.64 20.03 3.68
C SER A 80 -8.12 18.75 3.00
N TYR A 81 -8.03 18.79 1.67
CA TYR A 81 -7.52 17.70 0.82
C TYR A 81 -8.30 16.38 0.92
N PHE A 82 -9.60 16.43 1.26
CA PHE A 82 -10.50 15.27 1.33
C PHE A 82 -10.36 14.29 0.15
N PHE A 83 -10.34 14.80 -1.09
CA PHE A 83 -10.22 13.94 -2.27
C PHE A 83 -8.89 13.17 -2.34
N ILE A 84 -7.78 13.79 -1.94
CA ILE A 84 -6.46 13.14 -1.95
C ILE A 84 -6.45 11.99 -0.93
N LYS A 85 -7.01 12.24 0.26
CA LYS A 85 -7.16 11.23 1.31
C LYS A 85 -8.00 10.04 0.85
N LEU A 86 -9.15 10.33 0.25
CA LEU A 86 -10.08 9.31 -0.24
C LEU A 86 -9.46 8.48 -1.37
N ILE A 87 -8.75 9.11 -2.32
CA ILE A 87 -8.02 8.39 -3.38
C ILE A 87 -6.94 7.50 -2.76
N LEU A 88 -6.14 8.02 -1.82
CA LEU A 88 -5.09 7.26 -1.13
C LEU A 88 -5.65 6.02 -0.44
N GLU A 89 -6.76 6.15 0.28
CA GLU A 89 -7.40 5.06 1.03
C GLU A 89 -7.97 3.99 0.11
N ILE A 90 -8.72 4.41 -0.92
CA ILE A 90 -9.25 3.49 -1.93
C ILE A 90 -8.11 2.75 -2.62
N MET A 91 -7.05 3.48 -3.00
CA MET A 91 -5.91 2.86 -3.65
C MET A 91 -5.20 1.83 -2.75
N CYS A 92 -4.99 2.17 -1.48
CA CYS A 92 -4.37 1.27 -0.51
C CYS A 92 -5.20 0.00 -0.32
N MET A 93 -6.52 0.14 -0.14
CA MET A 93 -7.42 -0.99 0.08
C MET A 93 -7.58 -1.89 -1.16
N LEU A 94 -7.49 -1.33 -2.37
CA LEU A 94 -7.56 -2.11 -3.60
C LEU A 94 -6.24 -2.84 -3.95
N MET A 95 -5.12 -2.40 -3.37
CA MET A 95 -3.79 -2.94 -3.65
C MET A 95 -3.69 -4.47 -3.51
N PRO A 96 -4.22 -5.11 -2.45
CA PRO A 96 -4.16 -6.57 -2.30
C PRO A 96 -4.92 -7.35 -3.38
N PHE A 97 -5.90 -6.72 -4.05
CA PHE A 97 -6.73 -7.36 -5.07
C PHE A 97 -6.15 -7.26 -6.48
N MET A 98 -5.22 -6.33 -6.71
CA MET A 98 -4.62 -6.06 -8.01
C MET A 98 -3.40 -6.96 -8.34
N TYR A 99 -3.01 -7.84 -7.41
CA TYR A 99 -1.85 -8.73 -7.52
C TYR A 99 -1.88 -9.69 -8.73
N THR A 100 -3.07 -9.95 -9.29
CA THR A 100 -3.25 -10.89 -10.41
C THR A 100 -2.68 -10.39 -11.76
N GLN A 101 -2.45 -9.08 -11.92
CA GLN A 101 -1.95 -8.48 -13.17
C GLN A 101 -0.53 -7.89 -13.02
N LYS A 102 0.49 -8.75 -13.14
CA LYS A 102 1.90 -8.46 -12.81
C LYS A 102 2.49 -7.16 -13.39
N SER A 103 2.15 -6.80 -14.64
CA SER A 103 2.73 -5.62 -15.32
C SER A 103 2.01 -4.30 -14.97
N TRP A 104 0.69 -4.33 -14.83
CA TRP A 104 -0.10 -3.15 -14.47
C TRP A 104 0.04 -2.79 -12.99
N PHE A 105 0.36 -3.78 -12.16
CA PHE A 105 0.56 -3.57 -10.73
C PHE A 105 1.71 -2.62 -10.42
N ILE A 106 2.85 -2.71 -11.12
CA ILE A 106 4.00 -1.82 -10.87
C ILE A 106 3.62 -0.35 -11.11
N VAL A 107 2.86 -0.08 -12.18
CA VAL A 107 2.36 1.27 -12.47
C VAL A 107 1.45 1.74 -11.34
N TYR A 108 0.58 0.85 -10.85
CA TYR A 108 -0.31 1.14 -9.74
C TYR A 108 0.45 1.48 -8.44
N GLU A 109 1.50 0.71 -8.09
CA GLU A 109 2.36 0.98 -6.94
C GLU A 109 3.05 2.35 -7.05
N LEU A 110 3.55 2.69 -8.23
CA LEU A 110 4.18 3.98 -8.49
C LEU A 110 3.18 5.13 -8.33
N VAL A 111 1.97 5.00 -8.88
CA VAL A 111 0.91 6.00 -8.72
C VAL A 111 0.55 6.15 -7.24
N PHE A 112 0.45 5.05 -6.49
CA PHE A 112 0.20 5.09 -5.06
C PHE A 112 1.28 5.89 -4.31
N CYS A 113 2.56 5.60 -4.57
CA CYS A 113 3.68 6.31 -3.97
C CYS A 113 3.64 7.82 -4.28
N VAL A 114 3.30 8.21 -5.51
CA VAL A 114 3.16 9.61 -5.91
C VAL A 114 2.01 10.28 -5.15
N VAL A 115 0.84 9.66 -5.10
CA VAL A 115 -0.33 10.19 -4.36
C VAL A 115 0.00 10.34 -2.88
N PHE A 116 0.67 9.36 -2.28
CA PHE A 116 1.09 9.44 -0.89
C PHE A 116 2.12 10.54 -0.66
N GLY A 117 3.09 10.72 -1.55
CA GLY A 117 4.06 11.80 -1.50
C GLY A 117 3.40 13.18 -1.59
N ILE A 118 2.42 13.35 -2.48
CA ILE A 118 1.61 14.57 -2.58
C ILE A 118 0.85 14.81 -1.28
N TYR A 119 0.23 13.78 -0.71
CA TYR A 119 -0.46 13.88 0.58
C TYR A 119 0.47 14.36 1.70
N LEU A 120 1.66 13.76 1.85
CA LEU A 120 2.65 14.19 2.84
C LEU A 120 3.11 15.64 2.63
N TYR A 121 3.30 16.05 1.38
CA TYR A 121 3.64 17.43 1.06
C TYR A 121 2.52 18.40 1.47
N CYS A 122 1.26 18.08 1.16
CA CYS A 122 0.09 18.87 1.58
C CYS A 122 -0.02 18.98 3.10
N VAL A 123 0.22 17.88 3.82
CA VAL A 123 0.22 17.83 5.29
C VAL A 123 1.31 18.75 5.86
N LYS A 124 2.54 18.67 5.33
CA LYS A 124 3.66 19.52 5.76
C LYS A 124 3.39 21.00 5.50
N LYS A 125 2.81 21.34 4.35
CA LYS A 125 2.44 22.72 4.01
C LYS A 125 1.41 23.32 4.98
N MET A 126 0.45 22.51 5.45
CA MET A 126 -0.53 22.95 6.44
C MET A 126 0.10 23.24 7.81
N GLU A 127 1.07 22.43 8.24
CA GLU A 127 1.79 22.70 9.51
C GLU A 127 2.57 24.01 9.45
N GLN A 128 3.15 24.33 8.30
CA GLN A 128 3.91 25.58 8.11
C GLN A 128 3.02 26.82 8.05
N SER A 129 1.76 26.71 7.63
CA SER A 129 0.82 27.85 7.60
C SER A 129 0.17 28.18 8.95
N VAL A 130 0.35 27.32 9.94
CA VAL A 130 -0.20 27.49 11.31
C VAL A 130 0.83 28.14 12.25
N HIS A 131 2.09 28.26 11.81
CA HIS A 131 3.16 28.97 12.49
C HIS A 131 3.44 30.32 11.83
#